data_AF-A0A1W1XD96-F1
#
_entry.id   AF-A0A1W1XD96-F1
#
_cell.length_a   1.000
_cell.length_b   1.000
_cell.length_c   1.000
_cell.angle_alpha   90.00
_cell.angle_beta   90.00
_cell.angle_gamma   90.00
#
_symmetry.space_group_name_H-M   'P 1'
#
loop_
_entity.id
_entity.type
_entity.pdbx_description
1 polymer ?
#
loop_
_entity_poly.entity_id
_entity_poly.type
_entity_poly.pdbx_seq_one_letter_code
_entity_poly.pdbx_strand_id
1 'polypeptide(L)'
;MRKIVRTANCPSCGSVKLKIKPSNGKVDYFCAECGIHVERTKCETFTSFDSKCEECGNDIFKVKIEEKEDKVFWTPFCIECHGQPALICIDYEGNEFDFKEREQLIIKNSMDLFEARLVKTEHSFYTFNEKVDKLKDIMNKNKYKALNIDK
;
A
#
# COMPACT_ATOMS: atom_id res chain seq x y z
N MET A 1 9.81 14.56 22.93
CA MET A 1 10.47 13.80 21.84
C MET A 1 11.38 14.74 21.05
N ARG A 2 12.60 14.31 20.69
CA ARG A 2 13.54 15.13 19.91
C ARG A 2 13.20 15.03 18.43
N LYS A 3 12.99 16.16 17.75
CA LYS A 3 12.85 16.22 16.29
C LYS A 3 14.25 16.09 15.69
N ILE A 4 14.56 14.94 15.07
CA ILE A 4 15.79 14.79 14.28
C ILE A 4 15.48 15.23 12.86
N VAL A 5 16.32 16.13 12.34
CA VAL A 5 16.26 16.60 10.97
C VAL A 5 17.64 16.37 10.34
N ARG A 6 17.69 15.57 9.28
CA ARG A 6 18.94 15.32 8.54
C ARG A 6 18.69 15.30 7.03
N THR A 7 19.76 15.41 6.24
CA THR A 7 19.69 15.20 4.79
C THR A 7 20.06 13.75 4.50
N ALA A 8 19.30 13.08 3.63
CA ALA A 8 19.62 11.75 3.15
C ALA A 8 20.92 11.77 2.34
N ASN A 9 21.72 10.73 2.51
CA ASN A 9 22.97 10.55 1.80
C ASN A 9 23.11 9.10 1.35
N CYS A 10 23.83 8.89 0.26
CA CYS A 10 24.17 7.56 -0.23
C CYS A 10 25.05 6.83 0.80
N PRO A 11 24.71 5.60 1.21
CA PRO A 11 25.51 4.84 2.17
C PRO A 11 26.87 4.39 1.61
N SER A 12 27.03 4.35 0.28
CA SER A 12 28.26 3.91 -0.37
C SER A 12 29.25 5.05 -0.63
N CYS A 13 28.82 6.16 -1.23
CA CYS A 13 29.72 7.26 -1.62
C CYS A 13 29.52 8.56 -0.83
N GLY A 14 28.55 8.60 0.10
CA GLY A 14 28.25 9.79 0.91
C GLY A 14 27.55 10.93 0.17
N SER A 15 27.32 10.82 -1.14
CA SER A 15 26.63 11.87 -1.92
C SER A 15 25.20 12.11 -1.45
N VAL A 16 24.80 13.37 -1.37
CA VAL A 16 23.42 13.79 -1.03
C VAL A 16 22.54 14.03 -2.27
N LYS A 17 23.09 13.81 -3.47
CA LYS A 17 22.35 13.95 -4.74
C LYS A 17 21.64 12.64 -5.06
N LEU A 18 20.32 12.68 -5.05
CA LEU A 18 19.45 11.53 -5.25
C LEU A 18 18.58 11.72 -6.50
N LYS A 19 18.30 10.62 -7.20
CA LYS A 19 17.28 10.52 -8.24
C LYS A 19 16.05 9.83 -7.68
N ILE A 20 14.88 10.24 -8.17
CA ILE A 20 13.59 9.64 -7.83
C ILE A 20 13.21 8.65 -8.93
N LYS A 21 12.84 7.43 -8.53
CA LYS A 21 12.21 6.46 -9.40
C LYS A 21 10.78 6.21 -8.92
N PRO A 22 9.78 6.67 -9.69
CA PRO A 22 8.38 6.51 -9.31
C PRO A 22 7.94 5.03 -9.35
N SER A 23 6.99 4.67 -8.51
CA SER A 23 6.32 3.37 -8.55
C SER A 23 4.97 3.41 -7.84
N ASN A 24 4.03 2.56 -8.22
CA ASN A 24 2.72 2.51 -7.56
C ASN A 24 2.82 2.33 -6.03
N GLY A 25 2.30 3.32 -5.30
CA GLY A 25 2.20 3.31 -3.84
C GLY A 25 3.52 3.47 -3.10
N LYS A 26 4.59 3.86 -3.81
CA LYS A 26 5.92 4.00 -3.24
C LYS A 26 6.81 4.91 -4.08
N VAL A 27 7.93 5.30 -3.51
CA VAL A 27 8.98 6.02 -4.24
C VAL A 27 10.32 5.40 -3.87
N ASP A 28 11.14 5.11 -4.89
CA ASP A 28 12.49 4.60 -4.71
C ASP A 28 13.50 5.74 -4.95
N TYR A 29 14.43 5.91 -4.02
CA TYR A 29 15.52 6.87 -4.13
C TYR A 29 16.82 6.16 -4.51
N PHE A 30 17.53 6.71 -5.49
CA PHE A 30 18.82 6.18 -5.95
C PHE A 30 19.89 7.26 -5.89
N CYS A 31 21.14 6.89 -5.62
CA CYS A 31 22.24 7.84 -5.68
C CYS A 31 22.51 8.26 -7.12
N ALA A 32 22.58 9.58 -7.38
CA ALA A 32 22.85 10.10 -8.71
C ALA A 32 24.30 9.83 -9.18
N GLU A 33 25.23 9.62 -8.24
CA GLU A 33 26.67 9.46 -8.56
C GLU A 33 27.05 7.99 -8.79
N CYS A 34 26.60 7.06 -7.92
CA CYS A 34 26.96 5.64 -8.02
C CYS A 34 25.79 4.70 -8.36
N GLY A 35 24.57 5.22 -8.51
CA GLY A 35 23.39 4.43 -8.91
C GLY A 35 22.84 3.48 -7.85
N ILE A 36 23.43 3.40 -6.66
CA ILE A 36 22.97 2.52 -5.58
C ILE A 36 21.59 2.96 -5.06
N HIS A 37 20.72 1.98 -4.81
CA HIS A 37 19.45 2.19 -4.12
C HIS A 37 19.70 2.68 -2.68
N VAL A 38 19.06 3.79 -2.31
CA VAL A 38 19.25 4.44 -1.01
C VAL A 38 18.12 4.10 -0.06
N GLU A 39 16.87 4.23 -0.50
CA GLU A 39 15.70 3.95 0.33
C GLU A 39 14.44 3.77 -0.52
N ARG A 40 13.46 3.03 0.02
CA ARG A 40 12.09 2.96 -0.50
C ARG A 40 11.12 3.55 0.51
N THR A 41 10.41 4.62 0.15
CA THR A 41 9.37 5.21 1.00
C THR A 41 7.98 4.82 0.48
N LYS A 42 7.04 4.54 1.39
CA LYS A 42 5.64 4.28 1.04
C LYS A 42 4.94 5.60 0.71
N CYS A 43 4.09 5.55 -0.31
CA CYS A 43 3.15 6.60 -0.67
C CYS A 43 1.72 6.06 -0.49
N GLU A 44 0.73 6.91 -0.72
CA GLU A 44 -0.66 6.44 -0.79
C GLU A 44 -0.84 5.53 -2.00
N THR A 45 -1.88 4.69 -1.99
CA THR A 45 -2.16 3.79 -3.12
C THR A 45 -2.27 4.58 -4.42
N PHE A 46 -1.63 4.04 -5.46
CA PHE A 46 -1.48 4.65 -6.78
C PHE A 46 -0.71 5.97 -6.83
N THR A 47 -0.15 6.50 -5.74
CA THR A 47 0.62 7.76 -5.81
C THR A 47 2.12 7.53 -5.73
N SER A 48 2.87 8.46 -6.32
CA SER A 48 4.33 8.55 -6.24
C SER A 48 4.78 9.99 -6.50
N PHE A 49 6.09 10.24 -6.41
CA PHE A 49 6.68 11.50 -6.85
C PHE A 49 7.23 11.35 -8.26
N ASP A 50 7.09 12.40 -9.08
CA ASP A 50 7.74 12.47 -10.39
C ASP A 50 9.27 12.40 -10.24
N SER A 51 9.89 11.76 -11.22
CA SER A 51 11.32 11.73 -11.46
C SER A 51 11.93 13.11 -11.75
N LYS A 52 11.11 14.10 -12.13
CA LYS A 52 11.54 15.47 -12.47
C LYS A 52 10.86 16.53 -11.60
N CYS A 53 11.57 17.64 -11.41
CA CYS A 53 11.03 18.80 -10.73
C CYS A 53 10.01 19.50 -11.62
N GLU A 54 8.84 19.80 -11.08
CA GLU A 54 7.75 20.46 -11.80
C GLU A 54 8.14 21.87 -12.28
N GLU A 55 8.94 22.60 -11.49
CA GLU A 55 9.28 23.99 -11.76
C GLU A 55 10.39 24.16 -12.80
N CYS A 56 11.42 23.31 -12.77
CA CYS A 56 12.64 23.49 -13.57
C CYS A 56 13.05 22.27 -14.40
N GLY A 57 12.32 21.14 -14.30
CA GLY A 57 12.60 19.92 -15.06
C GLY A 57 13.85 19.13 -14.64
N ASN A 58 14.58 19.59 -13.62
CA ASN A 58 15.77 18.91 -13.11
C ASN A 58 15.41 17.57 -12.45
N ASP A 59 16.28 16.56 -12.57
CA ASP A 59 16.06 15.19 -12.08
C ASP A 59 16.90 14.84 -10.83
N ILE A 60 17.58 15.83 -10.25
CA ILE A 60 18.42 15.68 -9.05
C ILE A 60 17.77 16.37 -7.85
N PHE A 61 17.58 15.59 -6.80
CA PHE A 61 16.96 16.02 -5.56
C PHE A 61 17.91 15.81 -4.38
N LYS A 62 17.74 16.64 -3.35
CA LYS A 62 18.14 16.31 -1.99
C LYS A 62 16.89 15.87 -1.24
N VAL A 63 17.05 15.02 -0.22
CA VAL A 63 15.90 14.55 0.57
C VAL A 63 16.12 14.88 2.03
N LYS A 64 15.15 15.58 2.62
CA LYS A 64 15.11 15.87 4.05
C LYS A 64 14.43 14.72 4.77
N ILE A 65 15.05 14.21 5.83
CA ILE A 65 14.50 13.18 6.70
C ILE A 65 14.09 13.84 8.00
N GLU A 66 12.81 13.78 8.35
CA GLU A 66 12.27 14.25 9.62
C GLU A 66 11.68 13.08 10.42
N GLU A 67 12.11 12.93 11.68
CA GLU A 67 11.56 11.93 12.60
C GLU A 67 10.62 12.60 13.59
N LYS A 68 9.34 12.17 13.61
CA LYS A 68 8.29 12.70 14.49
C LYS A 68 7.33 11.59 14.91
N GLU A 69 7.08 11.45 16.20
CA GLU A 69 6.06 10.51 16.74
C GLU A 69 6.22 9.08 16.18
N ASP A 70 7.46 8.58 16.17
CA ASP A 70 7.85 7.26 15.64
C ASP A 70 7.60 7.06 14.13
N LYS A 71 7.40 8.15 13.39
CA LYS A 71 7.31 8.16 11.92
C LYS A 71 8.50 8.88 11.31
N VAL A 72 8.98 8.35 10.19
CA VAL A 72 10.08 8.91 9.39
C VAL A 72 9.51 9.47 8.10
N PHE A 73 9.68 10.77 7.88
CA PHE A 73 9.21 11.47 6.68
C PHE A 73 10.38 11.80 5.77
N TRP A 74 10.27 11.41 4.49
CA TRP A 74 11.25 11.71 3.45
C TRP A 74 10.67 12.75 2.50
N THR A 75 11.18 13.97 2.58
CA THR A 75 10.71 15.12 1.77
C THR A 75 11.76 15.49 0.73
N PRO A 76 11.57 15.13 -0.55
CA PRO A 76 12.46 15.54 -1.64
C PRO A 76 12.31 17.03 -1.96
N PHE A 77 13.42 17.66 -2.33
CA PHE A 77 13.47 19.02 -2.87
C PHE A 77 14.56 19.12 -3.94
N CYS A 78 14.26 19.85 -5.01
CA CYS A 78 15.15 20.03 -6.14
C CYS A 78 16.44 20.74 -5.71
N ILE A 79 17.59 20.29 -6.23
CA ILE A 79 18.87 20.93 -5.91
C ILE A 79 19.01 22.33 -6.52
N GLU A 80 18.34 22.57 -7.66
CA GLU A 80 18.45 23.83 -8.42
C GLU A 80 17.48 24.91 -7.92
N CYS A 81 16.17 24.62 -7.89
CA CYS A 81 15.15 25.62 -7.54
C CYS A 81 14.58 25.46 -6.11
N HIS A 82 14.95 24.39 -5.40
CA HIS A 82 14.37 24.02 -4.10
C HIS A 82 12.87 23.69 -4.10
N GLY A 83 12.22 23.69 -5.26
CA GLY A 83 10.85 23.19 -5.46
C GLY A 83 10.73 21.69 -5.17
N GLN A 84 9.50 21.23 -4.97
CA GLN A 84 9.19 19.81 -4.73
C GLN A 84 8.90 19.09 -6.04
N PRO A 85 9.15 17.77 -6.14
CA PRO A 85 8.63 16.98 -7.26
C PRO A 85 7.10 16.95 -7.21
N ALA A 86 6.47 16.93 -8.39
CA ALA A 86 5.03 16.77 -8.48
C ALA A 86 4.59 15.42 -7.93
N LEU A 87 3.40 15.38 -7.33
CA LEU A 87 2.73 14.12 -7.01
C LEU A 87 2.05 13.61 -8.29
N ILE A 88 2.30 12.35 -8.63
CA ILE A 88 1.73 11.69 -9.81
C ILE A 88 0.96 10.44 -9.40
N CYS A 89 0.01 10.02 -10.25
CA CYS A 89 -0.68 8.74 -10.08
C CYS A 89 -0.12 7.70 -11.05
N ILE A 90 0.15 6.48 -10.57
CA ILE A 90 0.78 5.39 -11.30
C ILE A 90 0.00 4.10 -11.06
N ASP A 91 -0.41 3.43 -12.13
CA ASP A 91 -1.19 2.19 -12.08
C ASP A 91 -0.32 0.96 -11.73
N TYR A 92 -0.88 -0.25 -11.79
CA TYR A 92 -0.10 -1.47 -11.51
C TYR A 92 0.91 -1.83 -12.60
N GLU A 93 0.75 -1.30 -13.81
CA GLU A 93 1.61 -1.53 -14.97
C GLU A 93 2.75 -0.51 -15.06
N GLY A 94 2.67 0.57 -14.29
CA GLY A 94 3.66 1.66 -14.27
C GLY A 94 3.27 2.84 -15.16
N ASN A 95 2.05 2.88 -15.68
CA ASN A 95 1.57 4.00 -16.47
C ASN A 95 1.05 5.11 -15.58
N GLU A 96 1.34 6.35 -15.98
CA GLU A 96 0.79 7.53 -15.32
C GLU A 96 -0.65 7.78 -15.75
N PHE A 97 -1.47 8.23 -14.80
CA PHE A 97 -2.87 8.51 -15.02
C PHE A 97 -3.35 9.66 -14.12
N ASP A 98 -4.57 10.16 -14.29
CA ASP A 98 -5.02 11.34 -13.55
C ASP A 98 -5.58 11.05 -12.14
N PHE A 99 -5.65 12.08 -11.29
CA PHE A 99 -6.17 11.94 -9.92
C PHE A 99 -7.67 11.60 -9.85
N LYS A 100 -8.45 11.86 -10.90
CA LYS A 100 -9.88 11.54 -10.92
C LYS A 100 -10.09 10.04 -11.16
N GLU A 101 -9.32 9.46 -12.07
CA GLU A 101 -9.24 8.03 -12.32
C GLU A 101 -8.74 7.27 -11.08
N ARG A 102 -7.92 7.91 -10.24
CA ARG A 102 -7.40 7.31 -8.99
C ARG A 102 -8.52 6.95 -8.04
N GLU A 103 -9.41 7.89 -7.78
CA GLU A 103 -10.54 7.67 -6.89
C GLU A 103 -11.44 6.54 -7.41
N GLN A 104 -11.66 6.49 -8.73
CA GLN A 104 -12.42 5.40 -9.35
C GLN A 104 -11.76 4.04 -9.17
N LEU A 105 -10.45 3.95 -9.35
CA LEU A 105 -9.68 2.72 -9.15
C LEU A 105 -9.66 2.29 -7.68
N ILE A 106 -9.52 3.22 -6.74
CA ILE A 106 -9.58 2.93 -5.30
C ILE A 106 -10.96 2.37 -4.93
N ILE A 107 -12.04 2.98 -5.43
CA ILE A 107 -13.41 2.52 -5.19
C ILE A 107 -13.60 1.13 -5.80
N LYS A 108 -13.21 0.93 -7.05
CA LYS A 108 -13.34 -0.36 -7.74
C LYS A 108 -12.62 -1.48 -6.98
N ASN A 109 -11.36 -1.27 -6.61
CA ASN A 109 -10.59 -2.24 -5.84
C ASN A 109 -11.22 -2.56 -4.49
N SER A 110 -11.84 -1.57 -3.85
CA SER A 110 -12.55 -1.76 -2.58
C SER A 110 -13.82 -2.59 -2.78
N MET A 111 -14.55 -2.37 -3.89
CA MET A 111 -15.71 -3.17 -4.27
C MET A 111 -15.35 -4.62 -4.57
N ASP A 112 -14.28 -4.86 -5.33
CA ASP A 112 -13.82 -6.21 -5.67
C ASP A 112 -13.43 -7.00 -4.40
N LEU A 113 -12.74 -6.34 -3.46
CA LEU A 113 -12.41 -6.93 -2.16
C LEU A 113 -13.67 -7.24 -1.33
N PHE A 114 -14.67 -6.36 -1.39
CA PHE A 114 -15.93 -6.54 -0.69
C PHE A 114 -16.72 -7.72 -1.26
N GLU A 115 -16.82 -7.82 -2.59
CA GLU A 115 -17.47 -8.92 -3.29
C GLU A 115 -16.82 -10.27 -2.96
N ALA A 116 -15.48 -10.34 -2.99
CA ALA A 116 -14.75 -11.55 -2.61
C ALA A 116 -15.03 -11.99 -1.15
N ARG A 117 -15.19 -11.03 -0.24
CA ARG A 117 -15.56 -11.30 1.16
C ARG A 117 -17.01 -11.76 1.29
N LEU A 118 -17.93 -11.21 0.50
CA LEU A 118 -19.33 -11.64 0.46
C LEU A 118 -19.44 -13.11 0.03
N VAL A 119 -18.82 -13.48 -1.09
CA VAL A 119 -18.82 -14.86 -1.59
C VAL A 119 -18.29 -15.84 -0.53
N LYS A 120 -17.19 -15.49 0.14
CA LYS A 120 -16.63 -16.33 1.23
C LYS A 120 -17.58 -16.46 2.42
N THR A 121 -18.30 -15.39 2.73
CA THR A 121 -19.27 -15.35 3.83
C THR A 121 -20.48 -16.21 3.50
N GLU A 122 -21.03 -16.08 2.29
CA GLU A 122 -22.13 -16.92 1.79
C GLU A 122 -21.75 -18.40 1.84
N HIS A 123 -20.56 -18.76 1.35
CA HIS A 123 -20.09 -20.14 1.39
C HIS A 123 -19.96 -20.68 2.84
N SER A 124 -19.47 -19.85 3.76
CA SER A 124 -19.38 -20.19 5.17
C SER A 124 -20.76 -20.41 5.79
N PHE A 125 -21.75 -19.61 5.40
CA PHE A 125 -23.14 -19.75 5.83
C PHE A 125 -23.78 -21.05 5.33
N TYR A 126 -23.59 -21.40 4.04
CA TYR A 126 -24.03 -22.69 3.51
C TYR A 126 -23.43 -23.88 4.27
N THR A 127 -22.12 -23.85 4.49
CA THR A 127 -21.41 -24.90 5.24
C THR A 127 -21.92 -25.01 6.68
N PHE A 128 -22.23 -23.88 7.31
CA PHE A 128 -22.80 -23.85 8.65
C PHE A 128 -24.19 -24.50 8.69
N ASN A 129 -25.07 -24.14 7.76
CA ASN A 129 -26.42 -24.71 7.68
C ASN A 129 -26.39 -26.23 7.46
N GLU A 130 -25.50 -26.71 6.59
CA GLU A 130 -25.34 -28.16 6.38
C GLU A 130 -24.95 -28.90 7.67
N LYS A 131 -24.08 -28.31 8.49
CA LYS A 131 -23.72 -28.87 9.81
C LYS A 131 -24.90 -28.84 10.78
N VAL A 132 -25.68 -27.76 10.78
CA VAL A 132 -26.89 -27.63 11.62
C VAL A 132 -27.90 -28.71 11.25
N ASP A 133 -28.14 -28.94 9.97
CA ASP A 133 -29.11 -29.95 9.53
C ASP A 133 -28.64 -31.38 9.86
N LYS A 134 -27.35 -31.67 9.67
CA LYS A 134 -26.75 -32.93 10.14
C LYS A 134 -26.94 -33.14 11.65
N LEU A 135 -26.78 -32.09 12.45
CA LEU A 135 -27.01 -32.16 13.90
C LEU A 135 -28.48 -32.42 14.25
N LYS A 136 -29.43 -31.75 13.57
CA LYS A 136 -30.87 -32.01 13.74
C LYS A 136 -31.21 -33.46 13.45
N ASP A 137 -30.67 -34.03 12.38
CA ASP A 137 -30.90 -35.43 12.01
C ASP A 137 -30.38 -36.40 13.08
N ILE A 138 -29.18 -36.14 13.63
CA ILE A 138 -28.61 -36.92 14.73
C ILE A 138 -29.51 -36.83 15.97
N MET A 139 -29.94 -35.62 16.35
CA MET A 139 -30.82 -35.41 17.49
C MET A 139 -32.16 -36.15 17.34
N ASN A 140 -32.76 -36.08 16.15
CA ASN A 140 -34.01 -36.79 15.86
C ASN A 140 -33.82 -38.31 15.95
N LYS A 141 -32.77 -38.87 15.35
CA LYS A 141 -32.46 -40.31 15.43
C LYS A 141 -32.25 -40.79 16.87
N ASN A 142 -31.57 -39.99 17.69
CA ASN A 142 -31.34 -40.32 19.10
C ASN A 142 -32.63 -40.26 19.93
N LYS A 143 -33.55 -39.33 19.63
CA LYS A 143 -34.87 -39.26 20.26
C LYS A 143 -35.71 -40.52 19.99
N TYR A 144 -35.69 -41.04 18.76
CA TYR A 144 -36.40 -42.29 18.41
C TYR A 144 -35.77 -43.54 19.04
N LYS A 145 -34.44 -43.56 19.26
CA LYS A 145 -33.78 -44.66 19.99
C LYS A 145 -34.17 -44.69 21.46
N ALA A 146 -34.27 -43.53 22.12
CA ALA A 146 -34.67 -43.45 23.52
C ALA A 146 -36.11 -43.96 23.76
N LEU A 147 -37.04 -43.71 22.82
CA LEU A 147 -38.45 -44.14 22.92
C LEU A 147 -38.70 -45.64 22.69
N ASN A 148 -37.73 -46.37 22.13
CA ASN A 148 -37.85 -47.80 21.81
C ASN A 148 -37.11 -48.72 22.79
N ILE A 149 -36.50 -48.17 23.85
CA ILE A 149 -35.80 -48.94 24.90
C ILE A 149 -36.74 -49.26 26.08
N ASP A 150 -37.89 -48.57 26.19
CA ASP A 150 -38.88 -48.74 27.26
C ASP A 150 -40.07 -49.68 26.90
N LYS A 151 -39.92 -50.57 25.91
CA LYS A 151 -40.89 -51.63 25.58
C LYS A 151 -40.26 -53.00 25.69
#